data_AF-A0A6B0U0C5-F1
#
_entry.id   AF-A0A6B0U0C5-F1
#
_cell.length_a   1.000
_cell.length_b   1.000
_cell.length_c   1.000
_cell.angle_alpha   90.00
_cell.angle_beta   90.00
_cell.angle_gamma   90.00
#
_symmetry.space_group_name_H-M   'P 1'
#
loop_
_entity.id
_entity.type
_entity.pdbx_description
1 polymer ?
#
loop_
_entity_poly.entity_id
_entity_poly.type
_entity_poly.pdbx_seq_one_letter_code
_entity_poly.pdbx_strand_id
1 'polypeptide(L)' 'MMKLYHNMTFSLLGVLFGIHRTTASNIFKASVPILAVVLKHAIFWPEKEAVLQSLTKYFNKYRDCRMVLDCTEIPLQK' A
#
# COMPACT_ATOMS: atom_id res chain seq x y z
N MET A 1 -0.14 9.40 9.09
CA MET A 1 -0.76 9.84 7.82
C MET A 1 0.09 10.81 7.01
N MET A 2 0.79 11.78 7.62
CA MET A 2 1.59 12.79 6.90
C MET A 2 2.59 12.24 5.84
N LYS A 3 3.31 11.15 6.15
CA LYS A 3 4.21 10.53 5.17
C LYS A 3 3.48 9.70 4.10
N LEU A 4 2.43 8.95 4.47
CA LEU A 4 1.72 8.05 3.55
C LEU A 4 0.77 8.80 2.61
N TYR A 5 0.01 9.76 3.14
CA TYR A 5 -1.05 10.45 2.42
C TYR A 5 -0.54 11.69 1.67
N HIS A 6 0.41 12.44 2.25
CA HIS A 6 0.93 13.68 1.65
C HIS A 6 2.37 13.57 1.13
N ASN A 7 3.01 12.40 1.24
CA ASN A 7 4.41 12.16 0.84
C ASN A 7 5.43 13.20 1.36
N MET A 8 5.22 13.74 2.57
CA MET A 8 6.15 14.70 3.16
C MET A 8 7.58 14.15 3.30
N THR A 9 8.58 15.02 3.27
CA THR A 9 9.98 14.61 3.49
C THR A 9 10.24 14.30 4.97
N PHE A 10 11.19 13.39 5.26
CA PHE A 10 11.57 13.11 6.66
C PHE A 10 12.22 14.31 7.35
N SER A 11 12.84 15.22 6.60
CA SER A 11 13.34 16.48 7.14
C SER A 11 12.21 17.37 7.65
N LEU A 12 11.14 17.54 6.87
CA LEU A 12 9.96 18.31 7.29
C LEU A 12 9.28 17.67 8.51
N LEU A 13 9.12 16.34 8.51
CA LEU A 13 8.58 15.63 9.66
C LEU A 13 9.47 15.80 10.90
N GLY A 14 10.79 15.79 10.73
CA GLY A 14 11.74 16.07 11.81
C GLY A 14 11.52 17.45 12.44
N VAL A 15 11.33 18.48 11.62
CA VAL A 15 11.01 19.85 12.09
C VAL A 15 9.66 19.87 12.82
N LEU A 16 8.61 19.30 12.23
CA LEU A 16 7.26 19.31 12.81
C LEU A 16 7.18 18.60 14.17
N PHE A 17 7.97 17.55 14.38
CA PHE A 17 7.97 16.75 15.60
C PHE A 17 9.13 17.04 16.55
N GLY A 18 10.03 17.98 16.22
CA GLY A 18 11.21 18.28 17.04
C GLY A 18 12.19 17.12 17.17
N ILE A 19 12.29 16.25 16.17
CA ILE A 19 13.18 15.07 16.17
C ILE A 19 14.12 15.07 14.97
N HIS A 20 15.24 14.35 15.07
CA HIS A 20 16.13 14.20 13.93
C HIS A 20 15.46 13.41 12.79
N ARG A 21 15.75 13.77 11.54
CA ARG A 21 15.16 13.14 10.34
C ARG A 21 15.31 11.61 10.31
N THR A 22 16.41 11.09 10.85
CA THR A 22 16.66 9.64 10.91
C THR A 22 15.72 8.98 11.91
N THR A 23 15.44 9.61 13.05
CA THR A 23 14.45 9.15 14.04
C THR A 23 13.06 9.09 13.42
N ALA A 24 12.64 10.15 12.71
CA ALA A 24 11.37 10.15 11.97
C ALA A 24 11.29 9.02 10.94
N SER A 25 12.39 8.78 10.20
CA SER A 25 12.48 7.69 9.22
C SER A 25 12.36 6.30 9.88
N ASN A 26 13.04 6.09 11.01
CA ASN A 26 13.01 4.82 11.74
C ASN A 26 11.62 4.53 12.30
N ILE A 27 10.98 5.52 12.91
CA ILE A 27 9.59 5.41 13.41
C ILE A 27 8.67 5.06 12.25
N PHE A 28 8.75 5.78 11.13
CA PHE A 28 7.91 5.50 9.97
C PHE A 28 8.06 4.05 9.48
N LYS A 29 9.30 3.59 9.30
CA LYS A 29 9.59 2.22 8.85
C LYS A 29 9.07 1.16 9.82
N ALA A 30 9.18 1.40 11.13
CA ALA A 30 8.64 0.52 12.15
C ALA A 30 7.10 0.49 12.18
N SER A 31 6.44 1.62 11.86
CA SER A 31 4.98 1.72 11.84
C SER A 31 4.34 1.05 10.62
N VAL A 32 5.00 1.01 9.45
CA VAL A 32 4.47 0.39 8.23
C VAL A 32 4.01 -1.07 8.42
N PRO A 33 4.83 -1.99 8.97
CA PRO A 33 4.39 -3.38 9.17
C PRO A 33 3.24 -3.49 10.17
N ILE A 34 3.21 -2.66 11.21
CA ILE A 34 2.10 -2.61 12.18
C ILE A 34 0.81 -2.20 11.46
N LEU A 35 0.86 -1.15 10.65
CA LEU A 35 -0.29 -0.72 9.83
C LEU A 35 -0.73 -1.83 8.88
N ALA A 36 0.20 -2.55 8.24
CA ALA A 36 -0.14 -3.65 7.34
C ALA A 36 -0.92 -4.76 8.06
N VAL A 37 -0.51 -5.13 9.27
CA VAL A 37 -1.21 -6.15 10.08
C VAL A 37 -2.62 -5.71 10.48
N VAL A 38 -2.82 -4.42 10.76
CA VAL A 38 -4.13 -3.87 11.11
C VAL A 38 -5.02 -3.80 9.85
N LEU A 39 -4.51 -3.17 8.79
CA LEU A 39 -5.25 -2.88 7.56
C LEU A 39 -5.50 -4.09 6.67
N LYS A 40 -4.81 -5.23 6.87
CA LYS A 40 -5.11 -6.46 6.10
C LYS A 40 -6.58 -6.91 6.23
N HIS A 41 -7.24 -6.57 7.34
CA HIS A 41 -8.65 -6.89 7.56
C HIS A 41 -9.60 -5.87 6.92
N ALA A 42 -9.08 -4.69 6.54
CA ALA A 42 -9.87 -3.66 5.86
C ALA A 42 -9.95 -3.90 4.33
N ILE A 43 -9.15 -4.82 3.80
CA ILE A 43 -9.13 -5.18 2.38
C ILE A 43 -9.77 -6.55 2.24
N PHE A 44 -10.86 -6.62 1.45
CA PHE A 44 -11.40 -7.92 1.05
C PHE A 44 -10.41 -8.63 0.13
N TRP A 45 -10.02 -9.85 0.50
CA TRP A 45 -9.13 -10.68 -0.29
C TRP A 45 -9.85 -11.97 -0.69
N PRO A 46 -10.34 -12.09 -1.94
CA PRO A 46 -11.11 -13.26 -2.35
C PRO A 46 -10.24 -14.52 -2.39
N GLU A 47 -10.86 -15.67 -2.10
CA GLU A 47 -10.23 -16.98 -2.27
C GLU A 47 -9.90 -17.23 -3.75
N LYS A 48 -8.82 -17.98 -4.00
CA LYS A 48 -8.34 -18.23 -5.37
C LYS A 48 -9.41 -18.94 -6.21
N GLU A 49 -10.07 -19.91 -5.61
CA GLU A 49 -11.09 -20.75 -6.22
C GLU A 49 -12.32 -19.92 -6.60
N ALA A 50 -12.74 -19.00 -5.73
CA ALA A 50 -13.84 -18.08 -6.01
C ALA A 50 -13.53 -17.17 -7.21
N VAL A 51 -12.31 -16.63 -7.29
CA VAL A 51 -11.88 -15.84 -8.46
C VAL A 51 -11.90 -16.68 -9.74
N LEU A 52 -11.34 -17.89 -9.69
CA LEU A 52 -11.26 -18.79 -10.85
C LEU A 52 -12.64 -19.20 -11.40
N GLN A 53 -13.63 -19.42 -10.52
CA GLN A 53 -15.01 -19.74 -10.91
C GLN A 53 -15.71 -18.56 -11.59
N SER A 54 -15.35 -17.34 -11.22
CA SER A 54 -15.89 -16.10 -11.80
C SER A 54 -15.15 -15.61 -13.05
N LEU A 55 -14.07 -16.28 -13.46
CA LEU A 55 -13.18 -15.83 -14.52
C LEU A 55 -13.85 -15.93 -15.90
N THR A 56 -13.94 -14.81 -16.62
CA THR A 56 -14.49 -14.81 -17.99
C THR A 56 -13.48 -15.34 -19.01
N LYS A 57 -13.97 -15.78 -20.18
CA LYS A 57 -13.12 -16.28 -21.28
C LYS A 57 -12.02 -15.29 -21.70
N TYR A 58 -12.27 -13.99 -21.54
CA TYR A 58 -11.32 -12.92 -21.90
C TYR A 58 -10.10 -12.89 -20.98
N PHE A 59 -10.24 -13.34 -19.73
CA PHE A 59 -9.16 -13.38 -18.75
C PHE A 59 -8.51 -14.76 -18.59
N ASN A 60 -8.80 -15.72 -19.49
CA ASN A 60 -8.29 -17.09 -19.37
C ASN A 60 -6.75 -17.20 -19.41
N LYS A 61 -6.04 -16.19 -19.91
CA LYS A 61 -4.56 -16.12 -19.87
C LYS A 61 -4.01 -15.66 -18.50
N TYR A 62 -4.87 -15.18 -17.61
CA TYR A 62 -4.50 -14.55 -16.33
C TYR A 62 -5.02 -15.36 -15.13
N ARG A 63 -4.97 -16.69 -15.19
CA ARG A 63 -5.55 -17.56 -14.13
C ARG A 63 -4.84 -17.44 -12.78
N ASP A 64 -3.60 -16.95 -12.77
CA ASP A 64 -2.84 -16.67 -11.54
C ASP A 64 -3.05 -15.24 -11.01
N CYS A 65 -3.79 -14.40 -11.73
CA CYS A 65 -4.19 -13.08 -11.27
C CYS A 65 -5.42 -13.19 -10.37
N ARG A 66 -5.34 -12.63 -9.16
CA ARG A 66 -6.46 -12.58 -8.20
C ARG A 66 -7.10 -11.21 -8.06
N MET A 67 -6.33 -10.14 -8.27
CA MET A 67 -6.76 -8.77 -8.11
C MET A 67 -6.06 -7.92 -9.16
N VAL A 68 -6.81 -7.01 -9.78
CA VAL A 68 -6.26 -5.94 -10.61
C VAL A 68 -6.28 -4.68 -9.78
N LEU A 69 -5.10 -4.12 -9.53
CA LEU A 69 -4.96 -2.86 -8.85
C LEU A 69 -5.03 -1.74 -9.89
N ASP A 70 -6.13 -0.99 -9.89
CA ASP A 70 -6.21 0.26 -10.65
C ASP A 70 -5.54 1.38 -9.84
N CYS A 71 -4.52 1.97 -10.44
CA CYS A 71 -3.76 3.09 -9.89
C CYS A 71 -3.45 4.10 -11.00
N THR A 72 -4.31 4.18 -12.03
CA THR A 72 -4.08 5.04 -13.20
C THR A 72 -4.01 6.52 -12.85
N GLU A 73 -4.61 6.93 -11.75
CA GLU A 73 -4.59 8.31 -11.22
C GLU A 73 -3.32 8.63 -10.42
N ILE A 74 -2.49 7.63 -10.11
CA ILE A 74 -1.27 7.81 -9.33
C ILE A 74 -0.10 8.05 -10.29
N PRO A 75 0.48 9.27 -10.31
CA PRO A 75 1.61 9.55 -11.17
C PRO A 75 2.84 8.75 -10.73
N LEU A 76 3.48 8.05 -11.68
CA LEU A 76 4.75 7.40 -11.44
C LEU A 76 5.87 8.44 -11.36
N GLN A 77 6.78 8.26 -10.40
CA GLN A 77 8.01 9.02 -10.37
C GLN A 77 8.85 8.67 -11.61
N LYS A 78 9.27 9.70 -12.36
CA LYS A 78 10.19 9.55 -13.51
C LYS A 78 11.60 9.19 -13.07
#